data_AF-A0A2V9MU45-F1
#
_entry.id   AF-A0A2V9MU45-F1
#
_cell.length_a   1.000
_cell.length_b   1.000
_cell.length_c   1.000
_cell.angle_alpha   90.00
_cell.angle_beta   90.00
_cell.angle_gamma   90.00
#
_symmetry.space_group_name_H-M   'P 1'
#
loop_
_entity.id
_entity.type
_entity.pdbx_description
1 polymer ?
#
loop_
_entity_poly.entity_id
_entity_poly.type
_entity_poly.pdbx_seq_one_letter_code
_entity_poly.pdbx_strand_id
1 'polypeptide(L)'
;MPSSRKRIRTTHWYINIPQTGSSKKALSRRRPHRLQKKYTTVRCGRLSSRIRETGEASPRSPRQLEFSQQKEEIEEFALSLPAPALYQHGSKIGLLEELNFTVGILGHRLLLCFQLKSKSIRRKIVDVRRKGMECLEIQTEHFNRSESFEIRNLESSAPLQFFKASRRDFQKYVENLILRNFPKARIVKSVLHTDLEHSLSGKYVRLLFVSGHNYWAALAANSLEDQATLDGILSNGLIWRECLKSQKSHAIGKLLLVVPEERGHVLKSRLSWIHGAGQEIYLMEMNTAKDSLVYVDMKDSGNVDTLLTQVYSLWPRVDFAKTESFRRMISLAPQHVKPVLRVGSSSVSFRIRGLESANNSPSSIPPIGGR
;
A
#
# COMPACT_ATOMS: atom_id res chain seq x y z
N MET A 1 46.29 35.68 -13.60
CA MET A 1 46.21 34.75 -12.46
C MET A 1 45.83 35.52 -11.20
N PRO A 2 44.55 35.47 -10.81
CA PRO A 2 44.26 35.16 -9.40
C PRO A 2 43.05 34.23 -9.21
N SER A 3 43.05 33.57 -8.05
CA SER A 3 42.22 32.43 -7.68
C SER A 3 40.75 32.77 -7.43
N SER A 4 39.83 32.01 -8.02
CA SER A 4 38.40 32.05 -7.72
C SER A 4 38.05 30.95 -6.71
N ARG A 5 37.84 31.34 -5.45
CA ARG A 5 37.20 30.49 -4.43
C ARG A 5 35.71 30.37 -4.76
N LYS A 6 35.29 29.23 -5.30
CA LYS A 6 33.86 28.88 -5.44
C LYS A 6 33.24 28.63 -4.05
N ARG A 7 32.34 29.51 -3.63
CA ARG A 7 31.40 29.27 -2.52
C ARG A 7 30.45 28.14 -2.92
N ILE A 8 30.55 27.00 -2.23
CA ILE A 8 29.56 25.92 -2.28
C ILE A 8 28.34 26.39 -1.47
N ARG A 9 27.20 26.60 -2.15
CA ARG A 9 25.90 26.84 -1.50
C ARG A 9 25.28 25.49 -1.14
N THR A 10 25.28 25.14 0.15
CA THR A 10 24.59 23.99 0.71
C THR A 10 23.10 24.32 0.88
N THR A 11 22.25 23.88 -0.06
CA THR A 11 20.79 23.92 0.10
C THR A 11 20.34 22.84 1.08
N HIS A 12 19.99 23.26 2.30
CA HIS A 12 19.32 22.42 3.28
C HIS A 12 17.82 22.37 2.96
N TRP A 13 17.28 21.17 2.82
CA TRP A 13 15.84 20.95 2.68
C TRP A 13 15.25 20.73 4.08
N TYR A 14 14.38 21.64 4.52
CA TYR A 14 13.62 21.49 5.76
C TYR A 14 12.39 20.60 5.51
N ILE A 15 12.31 19.49 6.24
CA ILE A 15 11.08 18.72 6.42
C ILE A 15 10.35 19.36 7.60
N ASN A 16 9.08 19.74 7.40
CA ASN A 16 8.24 20.25 8.48
C ASN A 16 7.95 19.12 9.49
N ILE A 17 8.55 19.22 10.67
CA ILE A 17 8.20 18.42 11.84
C ILE A 17 7.20 19.24 12.65
N PRO A 18 5.98 18.74 12.93
CA PRO A 18 5.09 19.41 13.88
C PRO A 18 5.67 19.29 15.28
N GLN A 19 6.06 20.43 15.87
CA GLN A 19 6.49 20.51 17.26
C GLN A 19 5.29 20.28 18.18
N THR A 20 5.32 19.21 18.96
CA THR A 20 4.40 19.00 20.09
C THR A 20 4.84 19.90 21.24
N GLY A 21 4.23 21.09 21.30
CA GLY A 21 4.37 22.00 22.43
C GLY A 21 3.69 21.43 23.68
N SER A 22 4.51 21.01 24.64
CA SER A 22 4.10 20.78 26.02
C SER A 22 3.64 22.11 26.64
N SER A 23 2.39 22.19 27.07
CA SER A 23 1.95 23.20 28.02
C SER A 23 0.99 22.58 29.03
N LYS A 24 1.51 22.36 30.23
CA LYS A 24 0.71 22.12 31.44
C LYS A 24 -0.10 23.37 31.73
N LYS A 25 -1.43 23.28 31.78
CA LYS A 25 -2.26 24.15 32.63
C LYS A 25 -3.62 23.53 32.98
N ALA A 26 -3.72 23.24 34.28
CA ALA A 26 -4.86 23.35 35.19
C ALA A 26 -6.25 22.80 34.81
N LEU A 27 -6.72 21.88 35.66
CA LEU A 27 -8.10 21.46 35.81
C LEU A 27 -9.05 22.65 36.01
N SER A 28 -10.13 22.67 35.25
CA SER A 28 -11.40 23.28 35.67
C SER A 28 -12.54 22.39 35.19
N ARG A 29 -13.18 21.71 36.15
CA ARG A 29 -14.41 20.93 35.96
C ARG A 29 -15.53 21.84 35.45
N ARG A 30 -15.97 21.64 34.20
CA ARG A 30 -17.31 22.08 33.75
C ARG A 30 -18.01 20.92 33.05
N ARG A 31 -19.22 20.64 33.54
CA ARG A 31 -20.14 19.58 33.10
C ARG A 31 -20.41 19.69 31.58
N PRO A 32 -20.56 18.58 30.84
CA PRO A 32 -20.98 18.67 29.44
C PRO A 32 -22.46 19.04 29.37
N HIS A 33 -22.75 20.24 28.87
CA HIS A 33 -24.07 20.59 28.38
C HIS A 33 -24.37 19.72 27.16
N ARG A 34 -25.41 18.88 27.29
CA ARG A 34 -26.02 18.09 26.23
C ARG A 34 -26.62 19.02 25.18
N LEU A 35 -25.83 19.45 24.19
CA LEU A 35 -26.36 20.09 22.99
C LEU A 35 -26.90 19.00 22.06
N GLN A 36 -28.20 18.73 22.18
CA GLN A 36 -28.98 18.09 21.11
C GLN A 36 -28.86 18.96 19.85
N LYS A 37 -28.02 18.57 18.89
CA LYS A 37 -28.05 19.16 17.56
C LYS A 37 -29.29 18.62 16.84
N LYS A 38 -30.26 19.50 16.65
CA LYS A 38 -31.46 19.30 15.83
C LYS A 38 -31.02 19.04 14.39
N TYR A 39 -31.34 17.87 13.85
CA TYR A 39 -31.23 17.61 12.42
C TYR A 39 -32.18 18.56 11.69
N THR A 40 -31.62 19.46 10.90
CA THR A 40 -32.39 20.31 10.00
C THR A 40 -32.52 19.54 8.70
N THR A 41 -33.73 19.06 8.40
CA THR A 41 -34.07 18.52 7.10
C THR A 41 -33.83 19.61 6.05
N VAL A 42 -32.74 19.50 5.30
CA VAL A 42 -32.48 20.41 4.18
C VAL A 42 -33.43 20.04 3.05
N ARG A 43 -34.47 20.87 2.88
CA ARG A 43 -35.39 20.85 1.74
C ARG A 43 -34.57 20.96 0.46
N CYS A 44 -34.63 19.92 -0.37
CA CYS A 44 -34.13 19.95 -1.73
C CYS A 44 -34.96 20.95 -2.54
N GLY A 45 -34.28 21.86 -3.25
CA GLY A 45 -34.90 22.90 -4.06
C GLY A 45 -35.82 22.33 -5.13
N ARG A 46 -37.04 22.87 -5.20
CA ARG A 46 -38.01 22.60 -6.27
C ARG A 46 -37.43 23.03 -7.62
N LEU A 47 -37.05 22.06 -8.46
CA LEU A 47 -37.20 22.21 -9.89
C LEU A 47 -38.69 22.02 -10.20
N SER A 48 -39.33 23.10 -10.64
CA SER A 48 -40.74 23.08 -11.02
C SER A 48 -40.91 22.22 -12.27
N SER A 49 -41.49 21.04 -12.11
CA SER A 49 -42.21 20.37 -13.19
C SER A 49 -43.68 20.37 -12.82
N ARG A 50 -44.50 21.04 -13.63
CA ARG A 50 -45.97 20.91 -13.56
C ARG A 50 -46.30 19.45 -13.85
N ILE A 51 -46.61 18.68 -12.82
CA ILE A 51 -47.19 17.34 -12.96
C ILE A 51 -48.71 17.54 -12.99
N ARG A 52 -49.32 17.23 -14.13
CA ARG A 52 -50.76 16.94 -14.19
C ARG A 52 -51.01 15.70 -13.33
N GLU A 53 -51.82 15.86 -12.29
CA GLU A 53 -52.38 14.74 -11.53
C GLU A 53 -53.34 13.98 -12.43
N THR A 54 -52.90 12.85 -12.98
CA THR A 54 -53.76 11.77 -13.46
C THR A 54 -52.93 10.50 -13.58
N GLY A 55 -53.35 9.44 -12.89
CA GLY A 55 -53.03 8.06 -13.28
C GLY A 55 -52.11 7.31 -12.31
N GLU A 56 -52.68 6.29 -11.69
CA GLU A 56 -52.09 5.20 -10.91
C GLU A 56 -50.60 4.89 -11.18
N ALA A 57 -49.84 4.73 -10.11
CA ALA A 57 -48.46 4.26 -10.18
C ALA A 57 -48.40 2.87 -10.83
N SER A 58 -47.90 2.83 -12.08
CA SER A 58 -47.66 1.60 -12.81
C SER A 58 -46.81 0.61 -11.97
N PRO A 59 -47.12 -0.70 -11.98
CA PRO A 59 -46.43 -1.67 -11.15
C PRO A 59 -44.94 -1.70 -11.49
N ARG A 60 -44.09 -1.57 -10.46
CA ARG A 60 -42.63 -1.60 -10.61
C ARG A 60 -42.22 -2.97 -11.15
N SER A 61 -41.41 -2.98 -12.20
CA SER A 61 -40.84 -4.22 -12.74
C SER A 61 -39.97 -4.93 -11.68
N PRO A 62 -39.81 -6.26 -11.73
CA PRO A 62 -38.98 -7.01 -10.78
C PRO A 62 -37.55 -6.45 -10.64
N ARG A 63 -36.93 -6.03 -11.74
CA ARG A 63 -35.60 -5.39 -11.74
C ARG A 63 -35.58 -4.04 -11.02
N GLN A 64 -36.65 -3.25 -11.10
CA GLN A 64 -36.74 -1.97 -10.39
C GLN A 64 -36.90 -2.18 -8.88
N LEU A 65 -37.55 -3.27 -8.46
CA LEU A 65 -37.65 -3.68 -7.07
C LEU A 65 -36.27 -4.12 -6.54
N GLU A 66 -35.54 -4.96 -7.29
CA GLU A 66 -34.17 -5.37 -6.95
C GLU A 66 -33.22 -4.17 -6.80
N PHE A 67 -33.23 -3.22 -7.74
CA PHE A 67 -32.40 -2.01 -7.62
C PHE A 67 -32.81 -1.11 -6.46
N SER A 68 -34.09 -1.06 -6.12
CA SER A 68 -34.56 -0.31 -4.96
C SER A 68 -34.08 -0.96 -3.66
N GLN A 69 -34.11 -2.29 -3.56
CA GLN A 69 -33.60 -3.04 -2.41
C GLN A 69 -32.09 -2.89 -2.25
N GLN A 70 -31.31 -3.03 -3.33
CA GLN A 70 -29.86 -2.81 -3.29
C GLN A 70 -29.49 -1.38 -2.92
N LYS A 71 -30.26 -0.40 -3.39
CA LYS A 71 -30.08 1.00 -3.00
C LYS A 71 -30.28 1.16 -1.49
N GLU A 72 -31.39 0.63 -0.97
CA GLU A 72 -31.73 0.69 0.45
C GLU A 72 -30.67 0.00 1.31
N GLU A 73 -30.18 -1.18 0.91
CA GLU A 73 -29.09 -1.88 1.59
C GLU A 73 -27.81 -1.03 1.69
N ILE A 74 -27.41 -0.36 0.61
CA ILE A 74 -26.23 0.51 0.61
C ILE A 74 -26.43 1.71 1.55
N GLU A 75 -27.61 2.35 1.49
CA GLU A 75 -27.93 3.52 2.30
C GLU A 75 -28.03 3.16 3.80
N GLU A 76 -28.72 2.07 4.14
CA GLU A 76 -28.82 1.56 5.51
C GLU A 76 -27.45 1.15 6.06
N PHE A 77 -26.63 0.46 5.27
CA PHE A 77 -25.29 0.09 5.69
C PHE A 77 -24.44 1.34 5.96
N ALA A 78 -24.45 2.34 5.07
CA ALA A 78 -23.71 3.57 5.27
C ALA A 78 -24.16 4.32 6.54
N LEU A 79 -25.47 4.37 6.80
CA LEU A 79 -26.05 4.99 8.01
C LEU A 79 -25.74 4.20 9.29
N SER A 80 -25.48 2.90 9.19
CA SER A 80 -25.09 2.08 10.35
C SER A 80 -23.67 2.37 10.85
N LEU A 81 -22.83 3.05 10.05
CA LEU A 81 -21.45 3.35 10.39
C LEU A 81 -21.31 4.74 11.03
N PRO A 82 -20.48 4.90 12.09
CA PRO A 82 -20.26 6.20 12.72
C PRO A 82 -19.63 7.25 11.80
N ALA A 83 -18.66 6.86 10.97
CA ALA A 83 -17.95 7.72 10.04
C ALA A 83 -17.73 7.00 8.70
N PRO A 84 -18.77 6.86 7.86
CA PRO A 84 -18.68 6.11 6.62
C PRO A 84 -17.76 6.82 5.61
N ALA A 85 -16.80 6.07 5.08
CA ALA A 85 -15.87 6.53 4.05
C ALA A 85 -15.92 5.61 2.83
N LEU A 86 -15.72 6.23 1.66
CA LEU A 86 -15.56 5.52 0.40
C LEU A 86 -14.09 5.18 0.19
N TYR A 87 -13.82 3.92 -0.11
CA TYR A 87 -12.52 3.42 -0.48
C TYR A 87 -12.56 2.86 -1.90
N GLN A 88 -11.41 2.86 -2.56
CA GLN A 88 -11.22 2.17 -3.83
C GLN A 88 -9.87 1.49 -3.81
N HIS A 89 -9.87 0.17 -4.04
CA HIS A 89 -8.67 -0.67 -3.92
C HIS A 89 -7.93 -0.47 -2.58
N GLY A 90 -8.68 -0.37 -1.48
CA GLY A 90 -8.13 -0.10 -0.14
C GLY A 90 -7.62 1.33 0.11
N SER A 91 -7.55 2.19 -0.90
CA SER A 91 -7.20 3.62 -0.71
C SER A 91 -8.44 4.41 -0.32
N LYS A 92 -8.36 5.25 0.71
CA LYS A 92 -9.47 6.15 1.04
C LYS A 92 -9.65 7.18 -0.06
N ILE A 93 -10.88 7.35 -0.54
CA ILE A 93 -11.27 8.46 -1.42
C ILE A 93 -11.68 9.66 -0.57
N GLY A 94 -12.52 9.44 0.45
CA GLY A 94 -13.03 10.49 1.35
C GLY A 94 -14.21 10.00 2.19
N LEU A 95 -14.66 10.81 3.14
CA LEU A 95 -15.92 10.55 3.86
C LEU A 95 -17.10 10.69 2.90
N LEU A 96 -18.15 9.87 3.06
CA LEU A 96 -19.30 9.91 2.16
C LEU A 96 -19.98 11.28 2.13
N GLU A 97 -20.04 11.96 3.28
CA GLU A 97 -20.58 13.31 3.43
C GLU A 97 -19.76 14.33 2.63
N GLU A 98 -18.43 14.31 2.77
CA GLU A 98 -17.52 15.21 2.04
C GLU A 98 -17.60 15.02 0.52
N LEU A 99 -17.90 13.80 0.09
CA LEU A 99 -17.96 13.40 -1.30
C LEU A 99 -19.34 13.64 -1.93
N ASN A 100 -20.34 14.14 -1.19
CA ASN A 100 -21.73 14.20 -1.68
C ASN A 100 -22.18 12.86 -2.30
N PHE A 101 -21.82 11.76 -1.62
CA PHE A 101 -22.08 10.42 -2.10
C PHE A 101 -23.58 10.16 -2.19
N THR A 102 -24.03 9.62 -3.33
CA THR A 102 -25.44 9.27 -3.57
C THR A 102 -25.54 7.98 -4.38
N VAL A 103 -26.58 7.19 -4.08
CA VAL A 103 -26.97 6.05 -4.90
C VAL A 103 -28.27 6.40 -5.63
N GLY A 104 -28.19 6.47 -6.95
CA GLY A 104 -29.30 6.88 -7.82
C GLY A 104 -29.82 5.71 -8.66
N ILE A 105 -31.10 5.73 -8.97
CA ILE A 105 -31.69 4.84 -9.98
C ILE A 105 -32.00 5.69 -11.21
N LEU A 106 -31.44 5.30 -12.36
CA LEU A 106 -31.73 5.95 -13.64
C LEU A 106 -32.17 4.89 -14.65
N GLY A 107 -33.47 4.86 -14.95
CA GLY A 107 -34.08 3.83 -15.80
C GLY A 107 -33.88 2.44 -15.21
N HIS A 108 -33.12 1.60 -15.90
CA HIS A 108 -32.78 0.23 -15.49
C HIS A 108 -31.34 0.09 -14.98
N ARG A 109 -30.79 1.14 -14.37
CA ARG A 109 -29.43 1.14 -13.84
C ARG A 109 -29.40 1.72 -12.43
N LEU A 110 -28.74 0.99 -11.54
CA LEU A 110 -28.31 1.50 -10.25
C LEU A 110 -26.96 2.20 -10.42
N LEU A 111 -26.84 3.43 -9.92
CA LEU A 111 -25.66 4.29 -10.11
C LEU A 111 -25.08 4.71 -8.77
N LEU A 112 -23.77 4.53 -8.63
CA LEU A 112 -22.95 5.12 -7.59
C LEU A 112 -22.45 6.49 -8.08
N CYS A 113 -22.73 7.55 -7.31
CA CYS A 113 -22.37 8.91 -7.66
C CYS A 113 -21.62 9.58 -6.50
N PHE A 114 -20.54 10.30 -6.80
CA PHE A 114 -19.84 11.12 -5.82
C PHE A 114 -19.09 12.27 -6.49
N GLN A 115 -18.60 13.21 -5.70
CA GLN A 115 -17.90 14.40 -6.14
C GLN A 115 -16.47 14.40 -5.59
N LEU A 116 -15.52 14.60 -6.48
CA LEU A 116 -14.14 14.97 -6.17
C LEU A 116 -13.99 16.47 -6.39
N LYS A 117 -12.96 17.07 -5.79
CA LYS A 117 -12.66 18.52 -5.93
C LYS A 117 -12.61 18.99 -7.39
N SER A 118 -12.22 18.12 -8.32
CA SER A 118 -12.05 18.44 -9.74
C SER A 118 -13.18 17.94 -10.66
N LYS A 119 -14.02 16.99 -10.22
CA LYS A 119 -15.03 16.35 -11.08
C LYS A 119 -16.08 15.55 -10.32
N SER A 120 -17.27 15.40 -10.93
CA SER A 120 -18.25 14.41 -10.50
C SER A 120 -17.97 13.05 -11.14
N ILE A 121 -18.10 11.99 -10.35
CA ILE A 121 -17.92 10.60 -10.75
C ILE A 121 -19.27 9.90 -10.71
N ARG A 122 -19.58 9.14 -11.77
CA ARG A 122 -20.75 8.26 -11.86
C ARG A 122 -20.34 6.89 -12.36
N ARG A 123 -20.83 5.84 -11.70
CA ARG A 123 -20.50 4.44 -11.98
C ARG A 123 -21.75 3.58 -11.92
N LYS A 124 -21.90 2.64 -12.86
CA LYS A 124 -23.02 1.69 -12.83
C LYS A 124 -22.71 0.61 -11.80
N ILE A 125 -23.56 0.43 -10.80
CA ILE A 125 -23.44 -0.67 -9.85
C ILE A 125 -23.88 -1.96 -10.55
N VAL A 126 -23.06 -3.00 -10.43
CA VAL A 126 -23.30 -4.33 -11.00
C VAL A 126 -23.54 -5.36 -9.92
N ASP A 127 -22.88 -5.21 -8.77
CA ASP A 127 -23.01 -6.15 -7.65
C ASP A 127 -22.70 -5.43 -6.32
N VAL A 128 -23.34 -5.89 -5.25
CA VAL A 128 -23.18 -5.37 -3.89
C VAL A 128 -23.00 -6.57 -2.97
N ARG A 129 -21.92 -6.59 -2.19
CA ARG A 129 -21.60 -7.71 -1.30
C ARG A 129 -21.20 -7.21 0.07
N ARG A 130 -21.90 -7.70 1.09
CA ARG A 130 -21.52 -7.45 2.48
C ARG A 130 -20.37 -8.37 2.89
N LYS A 131 -19.26 -7.78 3.33
CA LYS A 131 -18.07 -8.47 3.86
C LYS A 131 -18.01 -8.29 5.37
N GLY A 132 -18.77 -9.12 6.10
CA GLY A 132 -18.90 -9.01 7.55
C GLY A 132 -19.71 -7.78 7.98
N MET A 133 -19.50 -7.31 9.22
CA MET A 133 -20.27 -6.19 9.77
C MET A 133 -19.71 -4.81 9.37
N GLU A 134 -18.43 -4.74 8.97
CA GLU A 134 -17.70 -3.48 8.85
C GLU A 134 -17.47 -3.01 7.41
N CYS A 135 -17.79 -3.83 6.41
CA CYS A 135 -17.49 -3.53 5.01
C CYS A 135 -18.62 -3.94 4.06
N LEU A 136 -18.97 -3.01 3.15
CA LEU A 136 -19.80 -3.27 1.99
C LEU A 136 -18.97 -3.04 0.73
N GLU A 137 -18.76 -4.10 -0.05
CA GLU A 137 -18.10 -4.04 -1.35
C GLU A 137 -19.13 -3.76 -2.45
N ILE A 138 -18.81 -2.82 -3.34
CA ILE A 138 -19.66 -2.41 -4.45
C ILE A 138 -18.85 -2.59 -5.73
N GLN A 139 -19.24 -3.58 -6.54
CA GLN A 139 -18.70 -3.74 -7.87
C GLN A 139 -19.44 -2.83 -8.84
N THR A 140 -18.67 -2.10 -9.62
CA THR A 140 -19.20 -1.16 -10.59
C THR A 140 -18.59 -1.35 -11.97
N GLU A 141 -19.25 -0.81 -12.98
CA GLU A 141 -18.82 -0.83 -14.38
C GLU A 141 -18.76 0.59 -14.93
N HIS A 142 -17.69 0.88 -15.67
CA HIS A 142 -17.50 2.12 -16.40
C HIS A 142 -16.72 1.87 -17.69
N PHE A 143 -17.31 2.23 -18.83
CA PHE A 143 -16.76 1.92 -20.17
C PHE A 143 -16.29 0.46 -20.31
N ASN A 144 -17.12 -0.49 -19.90
CA ASN A 144 -16.85 -1.93 -19.92
C ASN A 144 -15.62 -2.36 -19.10
N ARG A 145 -15.22 -1.55 -18.11
CA ARG A 145 -14.20 -1.91 -17.12
C ARG A 145 -14.85 -2.04 -15.75
N SER A 146 -14.54 -3.13 -15.06
CA SER A 146 -14.97 -3.35 -13.68
C SER A 146 -14.10 -2.55 -12.71
N GLU A 147 -14.73 -1.84 -11.78
CA GLU A 147 -14.10 -1.10 -10.69
C GLU A 147 -14.74 -1.54 -9.36
N SER A 148 -13.93 -1.84 -8.34
CA SER A 148 -14.42 -2.17 -7.00
C SER A 148 -14.29 -0.97 -6.06
N PHE A 149 -15.38 -0.65 -5.38
CA PHE A 149 -15.45 0.35 -4.31
C PHE A 149 -15.87 -0.32 -3.01
N GLU A 150 -15.54 0.32 -1.89
CA GLU A 150 -15.90 -0.19 -0.57
C GLU A 150 -16.43 0.96 0.28
N ILE A 151 -17.47 0.69 1.06
CA ILE A 151 -17.93 1.56 2.13
C ILE A 151 -17.53 0.90 3.45
N ARG A 152 -16.79 1.63 4.28
CA ARG A 152 -16.30 1.19 5.59
C ARG A 152 -16.26 2.34 6.58
N ASN A 153 -16.24 2.05 7.88
CA ASN A 153 -16.03 3.08 8.89
C ASN A 153 -14.58 3.58 8.84
N LEU A 154 -14.36 4.89 8.99
CA LEU A 154 -13.02 5.49 9.02
C LEU A 154 -12.13 4.87 10.10
N GLU A 155 -12.72 4.53 11.26
CA GLU A 155 -12.02 3.96 12.42
C GLU A 155 -11.94 2.42 12.40
N SER A 156 -12.50 1.73 11.39
CA SER A 156 -12.29 0.29 11.26
C SER A 156 -10.82 0.02 11.00
N SER A 157 -10.11 -0.33 12.07
CA SER A 157 -8.70 -0.73 12.10
C SER A 157 -8.43 -2.08 11.42
N ALA A 158 -9.33 -2.52 10.53
CA ALA A 158 -9.21 -3.76 9.81
C ALA A 158 -8.67 -3.50 8.39
N PRO A 159 -7.35 -3.48 8.16
CA PRO A 159 -6.78 -3.90 6.90
C PRO A 159 -6.84 -5.44 6.85
N LEU A 160 -7.98 -6.02 7.19
CA LEU A 160 -8.13 -7.46 7.31
C LEU A 160 -8.63 -7.96 5.95
N GLN A 161 -7.79 -8.74 5.28
CA GLN A 161 -8.08 -9.56 4.09
C GLN A 161 -7.92 -8.91 2.70
N PHE A 162 -7.97 -7.59 2.50
CA PHE A 162 -7.99 -7.04 1.12
C PHE A 162 -6.75 -7.41 0.30
N PHE A 163 -5.57 -7.38 0.92
CA PHE A 163 -4.34 -7.74 0.24
C PHE A 163 -4.11 -9.23 0.01
N LYS A 164 -4.95 -10.12 0.58
CA LYS A 164 -4.87 -11.56 0.26
C LYS A 164 -5.35 -11.84 -1.17
N ALA A 165 -6.16 -10.96 -1.75
CA ALA A 165 -6.91 -11.27 -2.97
C ALA A 165 -6.30 -10.74 -4.28
N SER A 166 -5.44 -9.70 -4.26
CA SER A 166 -4.93 -9.13 -5.51
C SER A 166 -3.67 -8.28 -5.34
N ARG A 167 -2.54 -8.76 -5.86
CA ARG A 167 -1.29 -7.97 -5.97
C ARG A 167 -1.48 -6.68 -6.78
N ARG A 168 -2.42 -6.68 -7.73
CA ARG A 168 -2.74 -5.50 -8.55
C ARG A 168 -3.37 -4.40 -7.72
N ASP A 169 -4.17 -4.74 -6.74
CA ASP A 169 -4.81 -3.73 -5.89
C ASP A 169 -3.81 -3.16 -4.89
N PHE A 170 -2.89 -4.00 -4.39
CA PHE A 170 -1.73 -3.51 -3.66
C PHE A 170 -0.86 -2.56 -4.49
N GLN A 171 -0.59 -2.89 -5.75
CA GLN A 171 0.15 -2.01 -6.67
C GLN A 171 -0.54 -0.65 -6.81
N LYS A 172 -1.85 -0.61 -7.11
CA LYS A 172 -2.61 0.64 -7.22
C LYS A 172 -2.60 1.44 -5.93
N TYR A 173 -2.76 0.77 -4.79
CA TYR A 173 -2.69 1.39 -3.48
C TYR A 173 -1.33 2.07 -3.24
N VAL A 174 -0.21 1.37 -3.51
CA VAL A 174 1.14 1.94 -3.35
C VAL A 174 1.38 3.09 -4.32
N GLU A 175 0.94 2.98 -5.58
CA GLU A 175 1.03 4.08 -6.56
C GLU A 175 0.32 5.33 -6.02
N ASN A 176 -0.92 5.17 -5.54
CA ASN A 176 -1.71 6.25 -4.95
C ASN A 176 -1.06 6.82 -3.69
N LEU A 177 -0.52 5.97 -2.83
CA LEU A 177 0.15 6.39 -1.60
C LEU A 177 1.38 7.26 -1.92
N ILE A 178 2.18 6.88 -2.91
CA ILE A 178 3.32 7.68 -3.38
C ILE A 178 2.86 9.02 -3.96
N LEU A 179 1.83 9.03 -4.82
CA LEU A 179 1.32 10.25 -5.43
C LEU A 179 0.82 11.28 -4.40
N ARG A 180 0.31 10.83 -3.25
CA ARG A 180 -0.16 11.69 -2.15
C ARG A 180 0.98 12.23 -1.30
N ASN A 181 2.01 11.41 -1.04
CA ASN A 181 3.08 11.74 -0.11
C ASN A 181 4.29 12.42 -0.78
N PHE A 182 4.44 12.31 -2.11
CA PHE A 182 5.52 12.94 -2.85
C PHE A 182 5.00 14.10 -3.71
N PRO A 183 5.45 15.35 -3.47
CA PRO A 183 5.00 16.51 -4.22
C PRO A 183 5.24 16.37 -5.72
N LYS A 184 4.22 16.70 -6.52
CA LYS A 184 4.26 16.66 -8.00
C LYS A 184 4.78 15.31 -8.53
N ALA A 185 4.53 14.22 -7.80
CA ALA A 185 4.99 12.91 -8.20
C ALA A 185 4.24 12.42 -9.45
N ARG A 186 4.95 11.68 -10.29
CA ARG A 186 4.38 10.98 -11.45
C ARG A 186 4.98 9.60 -11.57
N ILE A 187 4.13 8.58 -11.62
CA ILE A 187 4.54 7.21 -11.87
C ILE A 187 4.96 7.08 -13.35
N VAL A 188 6.16 6.56 -13.59
CA VAL A 188 6.74 6.30 -14.92
C VAL A 188 6.58 4.84 -15.30
N LYS A 189 6.87 3.93 -14.36
CA LYS A 189 6.81 2.48 -14.55
C LYS A 189 6.29 1.83 -13.28
N SER A 190 5.48 0.79 -13.44
CA SER A 190 4.99 -0.05 -12.35
C SER A 190 4.97 -1.51 -12.75
N VAL A 191 5.55 -2.38 -11.92
CA VAL A 191 5.88 -3.77 -12.25
C VAL A 191 5.55 -4.68 -11.06
N LEU A 192 4.85 -5.78 -11.36
CA LEU A 192 4.50 -6.83 -10.41
C LEU A 192 5.01 -8.23 -10.79
N HIS A 193 5.30 -8.46 -12.07
CA HIS A 193 5.72 -9.79 -12.54
C HIS A 193 7.13 -10.11 -12.01
N THR A 194 7.45 -11.39 -11.88
CA THR A 194 8.81 -11.83 -11.59
C THR A 194 9.69 -11.63 -12.83
N ASP A 195 10.95 -11.28 -12.63
CA ASP A 195 11.96 -11.18 -13.67
C ASP A 195 13.19 -11.96 -13.19
N LEU A 196 13.27 -13.22 -13.59
CA LEU A 196 14.30 -14.16 -13.11
C LEU A 196 15.66 -13.86 -13.72
N GLU A 197 15.72 -13.31 -14.93
CA GLU A 197 16.96 -12.92 -15.60
C GLU A 197 17.73 -11.89 -14.76
N HIS A 198 17.00 -10.96 -14.15
CA HIS A 198 17.58 -9.93 -13.29
C HIS A 198 17.46 -10.24 -11.79
N SER A 199 17.08 -11.47 -11.40
CA SER A 199 16.90 -11.87 -10.00
C SER A 199 15.88 -11.03 -9.21
N LEU A 200 14.83 -10.54 -9.88
CA LEU A 200 13.81 -9.68 -9.30
C LEU A 200 12.53 -10.45 -8.98
N SER A 201 12.22 -10.55 -7.69
CA SER A 201 11.04 -11.26 -7.21
C SER A 201 9.73 -10.53 -7.54
N GLY A 202 8.68 -11.27 -7.90
CA GLY A 202 7.31 -10.77 -8.04
C GLY A 202 6.57 -10.56 -6.70
N LYS A 203 7.26 -10.68 -5.56
CA LYS A 203 6.72 -10.42 -4.22
C LYS A 203 6.59 -8.92 -3.89
N TYR A 204 7.30 -8.07 -4.61
CA TYR A 204 7.32 -6.63 -4.37
C TYR A 204 6.62 -5.88 -5.51
N VAL A 205 5.89 -4.83 -5.15
CA VAL A 205 5.51 -3.80 -6.12
C VAL A 205 6.75 -2.98 -6.43
N ARG A 206 7.16 -2.97 -7.70
CA ARG A 206 8.34 -2.24 -8.18
C ARG A 206 7.91 -1.05 -9.02
N LEU A 207 8.41 0.14 -8.67
CA LEU A 207 8.03 1.40 -9.28
C LEU A 207 9.27 2.17 -9.75
N LEU A 208 9.08 2.93 -10.82
CA LEU A 208 9.89 4.08 -11.18
C LEU A 208 8.97 5.29 -11.19
N PHE A 209 9.30 6.32 -10.42
CA PHE A 209 8.54 7.56 -10.42
C PHE A 209 9.47 8.78 -10.41
N VAL A 210 8.93 9.92 -10.81
CA VAL A 210 9.62 11.22 -10.76
C VAL A 210 8.95 12.08 -9.71
N SER A 211 9.73 12.75 -8.87
CA SER A 211 9.26 13.81 -7.98
C SER A 211 10.33 14.91 -7.92
N GLY A 212 9.93 16.12 -8.31
CA GLY A 212 10.87 17.22 -8.59
C GLY A 212 11.82 16.84 -9.74
N HIS A 213 13.13 17.01 -9.53
CA HIS A 213 14.18 16.66 -10.49
C HIS A 213 14.73 15.23 -10.31
N ASN A 214 14.18 14.45 -9.37
CA ASN A 214 14.73 13.16 -9.01
C ASN A 214 13.91 12.02 -9.63
N TYR A 215 14.62 11.05 -10.19
CA TYR A 215 14.08 9.74 -10.53
C TYR A 215 14.27 8.80 -9.33
N TRP A 216 13.17 8.17 -8.93
CA TRP A 216 13.09 7.29 -7.79
C TRP A 216 12.78 5.87 -8.24
N ALA A 217 13.65 4.93 -7.90
CA ALA A 217 13.29 3.53 -7.82
C ALA A 217 12.53 3.30 -6.50
N ALA A 218 11.42 2.56 -6.54
CA ALA A 218 10.66 2.24 -5.34
C ALA A 218 10.30 0.76 -5.28
N LEU A 219 10.41 0.17 -4.10
CA LEU A 219 9.86 -1.15 -3.78
C LEU A 219 8.89 -1.03 -2.61
N ALA A 220 7.74 -1.69 -2.71
CA ALA A 220 6.83 -1.87 -1.60
C ALA A 220 6.52 -3.34 -1.34
N ALA A 221 6.59 -3.74 -0.08
CA ALA A 221 6.17 -5.06 0.37
C ALA A 221 4.83 -5.00 1.10
N ASN A 222 4.02 -6.02 0.90
CA ASN A 222 2.69 -6.10 1.48
C ASN A 222 2.76 -6.45 2.98
N SER A 223 1.78 -6.01 3.77
CA SER A 223 1.67 -6.37 5.19
C SER A 223 1.50 -7.86 5.44
N LEU A 224 1.01 -8.59 4.45
CA LEU A 224 0.82 -10.04 4.50
C LEU A 224 2.08 -10.85 4.18
N GLU A 225 3.15 -10.22 3.69
CA GLU A 225 4.39 -10.93 3.42
C GLU A 225 5.08 -11.36 4.73
N ASP A 226 5.78 -12.49 4.67
CA ASP A 226 6.59 -12.99 5.78
C ASP A 226 7.77 -12.05 6.09
N GLN A 227 8.32 -12.14 7.31
CA GLN A 227 9.42 -11.27 7.71
C GLN A 227 10.66 -11.47 6.81
N ALA A 228 10.89 -12.68 6.31
CA ALA A 228 11.99 -12.95 5.39
C ALA A 228 11.85 -12.18 4.06
N THR A 229 10.64 -12.04 3.52
CA THR A 229 10.39 -11.21 2.33
C THR A 229 10.56 -9.73 2.66
N LEU A 230 10.07 -9.24 3.79
CA LEU A 230 10.31 -7.84 4.18
C LEU A 230 11.81 -7.53 4.27
N ASP A 231 12.56 -8.38 4.96
CA ASP A 231 14.01 -8.28 5.09
C ASP A 231 14.76 -8.30 3.75
N GLY A 232 14.24 -9.04 2.77
CA GLY A 232 14.81 -9.18 1.42
C GLY A 232 14.54 -7.99 0.49
N ILE A 233 13.68 -7.04 0.89
CA ILE A 233 13.30 -5.88 0.07
C ILE A 233 14.51 -5.00 -0.26
N LEU A 234 15.48 -4.90 0.65
CA LEU A 234 16.67 -4.08 0.48
C LEU A 234 17.53 -4.58 -0.68
N SER A 235 17.84 -5.88 -0.71
CA SER A 235 18.59 -6.49 -1.82
C SER A 235 17.87 -6.33 -3.15
N ASN A 236 16.57 -6.63 -3.18
CA ASN A 236 15.75 -6.48 -4.39
C ASN A 236 15.66 -5.01 -4.84
N GLY A 237 15.68 -4.08 -3.89
CA GLY A 237 15.63 -2.65 -4.18
C GLY A 237 16.91 -2.12 -4.79
N LEU A 238 18.06 -2.59 -4.31
CA LEU A 238 19.36 -2.27 -4.89
C LEU A 238 19.48 -2.83 -6.31
N ILE A 239 19.09 -4.10 -6.52
CA ILE A 239 19.06 -4.72 -7.85
C ILE A 239 18.14 -3.94 -8.79
N TRP A 240 16.93 -3.61 -8.35
CA TRP A 240 15.97 -2.86 -9.16
C TRP A 240 16.51 -1.49 -9.59
N ARG A 241 17.11 -0.75 -8.64
CA ARG A 241 17.75 0.54 -8.94
C ARG A 241 18.83 0.37 -10.01
N GLU A 242 19.65 -0.68 -9.91
CA GLU A 242 20.73 -0.93 -10.87
C GLU A 242 20.19 -1.31 -12.25
N CYS A 243 19.22 -2.23 -12.33
CA CYS A 243 18.59 -2.59 -13.60
C CYS A 243 17.97 -1.38 -14.31
N LEU A 244 17.35 -0.47 -13.55
CA LEU A 244 16.79 0.72 -14.14
C LEU A 244 17.87 1.70 -14.63
N LYS A 245 19.03 1.81 -13.97
CA LYS A 245 20.15 2.63 -14.44
C LYS A 245 20.67 2.11 -15.78
N SER A 246 20.83 0.80 -15.93
CA SER A 246 21.29 0.18 -17.18
C SER A 246 20.30 0.39 -18.34
N GLN A 247 19.01 0.53 -18.05
CA GLN A 247 17.95 0.70 -19.07
C GLN A 247 17.63 2.15 -19.43
N LYS A 248 18.15 3.15 -18.71
CA LYS A 248 17.73 4.55 -18.86
C LYS A 248 18.92 5.51 -18.99
N SER A 249 18.75 6.50 -19.86
CA SER A 249 19.74 7.57 -20.07
C SER A 249 19.79 8.60 -18.92
N HIS A 250 18.83 8.59 -17.99
CA HIS A 250 18.76 9.55 -16.87
C HIS A 250 19.29 8.92 -15.58
N ALA A 251 19.99 9.70 -14.76
CA ALA A 251 20.55 9.25 -13.49
C ALA A 251 19.43 8.91 -12.48
N ILE A 252 19.34 7.63 -12.10
CA ILE A 252 18.42 7.16 -11.06
C ILE A 252 19.09 7.35 -9.70
N GLY A 253 18.83 8.54 -9.14
CA GLY A 253 19.50 9.02 -7.95
C GLY A 253 19.03 8.35 -6.66
N LYS A 254 17.76 7.93 -6.56
CA LYS A 254 17.15 7.55 -5.28
C LYS A 254 16.43 6.21 -5.29
N LEU A 255 16.48 5.51 -4.15
CA LEU A 255 15.75 4.28 -3.83
C LEU A 255 14.85 4.52 -2.62
N LEU A 256 13.57 4.17 -2.76
CA LEU A 256 12.58 4.18 -1.70
C LEU A 256 12.15 2.75 -1.37
N LEU A 257 12.31 2.34 -0.12
CA LEU A 257 11.81 1.07 0.40
C LEU A 257 10.58 1.36 1.28
N VAL A 258 9.45 0.76 0.93
CA VAL A 258 8.19 0.89 1.67
C VAL A 258 7.85 -0.45 2.31
N VAL A 259 7.73 -0.45 3.63
CA VAL A 259 7.40 -1.64 4.42
C VAL A 259 6.23 -1.38 5.35
N PRO A 260 5.55 -2.41 5.86
CA PRO A 260 4.51 -2.24 6.86
C PRO A 260 5.04 -1.57 8.15
N GLU A 261 4.21 -0.74 8.78
CA GLU A 261 4.49 -0.12 10.09
C GLU A 261 4.99 -1.18 11.09
N GLU A 262 6.00 -0.81 11.91
CA GLU A 262 6.64 -1.65 12.95
C GLU A 262 7.41 -2.89 12.45
N ARG A 263 7.40 -3.17 11.14
CA ARG A 263 8.10 -4.34 10.56
C ARG A 263 9.43 -3.98 9.89
N GLY A 264 9.85 -2.72 9.97
CA GLY A 264 11.07 -2.18 9.37
C GLY A 264 12.34 -2.31 10.22
N HIS A 265 12.28 -2.85 11.45
CA HIS A 265 13.39 -2.82 12.41
C HIS A 265 14.71 -3.43 11.88
N VAL A 266 14.66 -4.60 11.23
CA VAL A 266 15.85 -5.24 10.64
C VAL A 266 16.41 -4.39 9.49
N LEU A 267 15.53 -3.84 8.64
CA LEU A 267 15.94 -3.01 7.51
C LEU A 267 16.60 -1.72 7.98
N LYS A 268 16.06 -1.10 9.02
CA LYS A 268 16.63 0.07 9.67
C LYS A 268 18.06 -0.22 10.15
N SER A 269 18.23 -1.33 10.87
CA SER A 269 19.54 -1.78 11.33
C SER A 269 20.51 -2.06 10.18
N ARG A 270 20.06 -2.68 9.07
CA ARG A 270 20.94 -2.92 7.91
C ARG A 270 21.30 -1.65 7.16
N LEU A 271 20.35 -0.73 7.01
CA LEU A 271 20.54 0.54 6.30
C LEU A 271 21.52 1.46 7.01
N SER A 272 21.64 1.41 8.34
CA SER A 272 22.64 2.20 9.06
C SER A 272 24.09 1.88 8.64
N TRP A 273 24.32 0.72 8.00
CA TRP A 273 25.63 0.30 7.49
C TRP A 273 25.79 0.47 5.97
N ILE A 274 24.79 1.03 5.27
CA ILE A 274 24.82 1.18 3.81
C ILE A 274 25.16 2.63 3.45
N HIS A 275 26.16 2.79 2.57
CA HIS A 275 26.51 4.09 2.03
C HIS A 275 25.32 4.71 1.28
N GLY A 276 25.05 5.99 1.53
CA GLY A 276 23.92 6.71 0.93
C GLY A 276 22.58 6.46 1.63
N ALA A 277 22.52 5.69 2.72
CA ALA A 277 21.33 5.61 3.56
C ALA A 277 20.93 7.01 4.10
N GLY A 278 19.65 7.37 3.97
CA GLY A 278 19.11 8.69 4.30
C GLY A 278 19.38 9.78 3.26
N GLN A 279 20.16 9.52 2.20
CA GLN A 279 20.46 10.49 1.14
C GLN A 279 20.04 10.00 -0.25
N GLU A 280 20.40 8.77 -0.58
CA GLU A 280 20.03 8.06 -1.80
C GLU A 280 19.03 6.94 -1.51
N ILE A 281 19.12 6.31 -0.34
CA ILE A 281 18.26 5.18 0.03
C ILE A 281 17.39 5.60 1.21
N TYR A 282 16.08 5.45 1.07
CA TYR A 282 15.08 5.90 2.03
C TYR A 282 14.23 4.71 2.46
N LEU A 283 13.89 4.66 3.75
CA LEU A 283 12.95 3.69 4.32
C LEU A 283 11.72 4.45 4.80
N MET A 284 10.55 3.98 4.41
CA MET A 284 9.28 4.50 4.91
C MET A 284 8.39 3.36 5.38
N GLU A 285 7.67 3.63 6.46
CA GLU A 285 6.70 2.72 7.05
C GLU A 285 5.29 3.11 6.63
N MET A 286 4.53 2.11 6.23
CA MET A 286 3.20 2.24 5.67
C MET A 286 2.20 1.58 6.59
N ASN A 287 1.22 2.37 7.03
CA ASN A 287 0.04 1.84 7.70
C ASN A 287 -1.14 1.89 6.74
N THR A 288 -1.61 0.71 6.35
CA THR A 288 -2.71 0.53 5.40
C THR A 288 -4.08 0.86 5.99
N ALA A 289 -4.25 0.78 7.31
CA ALA A 289 -5.47 1.20 8.01
C ALA A 289 -5.58 2.72 8.10
N LYS A 290 -4.47 3.40 8.43
CA LYS A 290 -4.37 4.86 8.57
C LYS A 290 -4.16 5.58 7.24
N ASP A 291 -3.98 4.84 6.13
CA ASP A 291 -3.59 5.37 4.80
C ASP A 291 -2.39 6.33 4.89
N SER A 292 -1.38 5.95 5.69
CA SER A 292 -0.24 6.81 6.03
C SER A 292 1.09 6.22 5.57
N LEU A 293 2.01 7.10 5.19
CA LEU A 293 3.39 6.77 4.85
C LEU A 293 4.33 7.67 5.65
N VAL A 294 5.10 7.08 6.55
CA VAL A 294 5.94 7.81 7.51
C VAL A 294 7.41 7.53 7.22
N TYR A 295 8.24 8.56 7.26
CA TYR A 295 9.68 8.41 7.11
C TYR A 295 10.29 7.75 8.36
N VAL A 296 11.14 6.75 8.15
CA VAL A 296 11.91 6.13 9.24
C VAL A 296 13.26 6.83 9.33
N ASP A 297 13.49 7.56 10.43
CA ASP A 297 14.82 8.08 10.74
C ASP A 297 15.74 6.91 11.10
N MET A 298 16.74 6.68 10.24
CA MET A 298 17.70 5.58 10.37
C MET A 298 18.69 5.78 11.52
N LYS A 299 18.82 7.01 12.03
CA LYS A 299 19.68 7.34 13.18
C LYS A 299 19.00 7.09 14.52
N ASP A 300 17.66 7.00 14.53
CA ASP A 300 16.87 6.79 15.74
C ASP A 300 16.82 5.31 16.12
N SER A 301 17.92 4.77 16.64
CA SER A 301 17.95 3.41 17.19
C SER A 301 17.47 3.42 18.64
N GLY A 302 16.19 3.77 18.87
CA GLY A 302 15.54 3.61 20.18
C GLY A 302 15.78 2.22 20.79
N ASN A 303 15.59 2.07 22.11
CA ASN A 303 16.00 0.87 22.87
C ASN A 303 15.60 -0.45 22.19
N VAL A 304 16.56 -1.09 21.50
CA VAL A 304 16.35 -2.39 20.85
C VAL A 304 16.73 -3.47 21.83
N ASP A 305 15.73 -4.19 22.35
CA ASP A 305 15.95 -5.49 23.01
C ASP A 305 16.27 -6.51 21.92
N THR A 306 17.56 -6.70 21.63
CA THR A 306 18.02 -7.76 20.75
C THR A 306 18.04 -9.10 21.49
N LEU A 307 16.89 -9.78 21.53
CA LEU A 307 16.85 -11.19 21.91
C LEU A 307 17.29 -12.04 20.72
N LEU A 308 18.46 -12.67 20.83
CA LEU A 308 18.91 -13.69 19.90
C LEU A 308 18.18 -15.00 20.20
N THR A 309 17.03 -15.22 19.57
CA THR A 309 16.37 -16.53 19.63
C THR A 309 17.18 -17.52 18.79
N GLN A 310 17.85 -18.45 19.46
CA GLN A 310 18.58 -19.54 18.81
C GLN A 310 17.58 -20.46 18.09
N VAL A 311 17.55 -20.38 16.76
CA VAL A 311 16.71 -21.26 15.95
C VAL A 311 17.45 -22.56 15.70
N TYR A 312 16.95 -23.65 16.28
CA TYR A 312 17.38 -25.01 15.95
C TYR A 312 16.73 -25.41 14.62
N SER A 313 17.51 -25.39 13.53
CA SER A 313 17.05 -25.93 12.26
C SER A 313 17.20 -27.45 12.24
N LEU A 314 16.13 -28.18 11.95
CA LEU A 314 16.24 -29.54 11.42
C LEU A 314 17.04 -29.48 10.12
N TRP A 315 18.18 -30.16 10.05
CA TRP A 315 18.98 -30.18 8.82
C TRP A 315 18.16 -30.74 7.64
N PRO A 316 18.21 -30.11 6.45
CA PRO A 316 17.53 -30.63 5.27
C PRO A 316 18.16 -31.96 4.84
N ARG A 317 17.37 -32.83 4.20
CA ARG A 317 17.84 -34.08 3.58
C ARG A 317 18.76 -33.87 2.36
N VAL A 318 18.89 -32.64 1.87
CA VAL A 318 19.63 -32.31 0.64
C VAL A 318 20.98 -31.71 0.99
N ASP A 319 22.06 -32.32 0.48
CA ASP A 319 23.43 -31.83 0.60
C ASP A 319 23.70 -30.73 -0.45
N PHE A 320 23.38 -29.48 -0.10
CA PHE A 320 23.56 -28.33 -0.98
C PHE A 320 25.02 -28.10 -1.39
N ALA A 321 25.99 -28.53 -0.58
CA ALA A 321 27.41 -28.38 -0.88
C ALA A 321 27.82 -29.12 -2.17
N LYS A 322 27.02 -30.10 -2.60
CA LYS A 322 27.23 -30.84 -3.85
C LYS A 322 26.70 -30.14 -5.10
N THR A 323 25.85 -29.13 -4.96
CA THR A 323 25.27 -28.41 -6.12
C THR A 323 26.25 -27.40 -6.71
N GLU A 324 26.32 -27.32 -8.04
CA GLU A 324 27.22 -26.41 -8.76
C GLU A 324 26.90 -24.93 -8.47
N SER A 325 25.62 -24.59 -8.42
CA SER A 325 25.14 -23.26 -8.04
C SER A 325 25.55 -22.85 -6.62
N PHE A 326 25.65 -23.80 -5.68
CA PHE A 326 26.16 -23.52 -4.34
C PHE A 326 27.66 -23.22 -4.35
N ARG A 327 28.47 -24.04 -5.04
CA ARG A 327 29.91 -23.82 -5.16
C ARG A 327 30.22 -22.47 -5.81
N ARG A 328 29.50 -22.15 -6.88
CA ARG A 328 29.62 -20.88 -7.60
C ARG A 328 29.27 -19.67 -6.72
N MET A 329 28.22 -19.76 -5.90
CA MET A 329 27.84 -18.65 -5.01
C MET A 329 28.86 -18.41 -3.89
N ILE A 330 29.39 -19.49 -3.30
CA ILE A 330 30.43 -19.38 -2.26
C ILE A 330 31.74 -18.84 -2.84
N SER A 331 32.11 -19.22 -4.07
CA SER A 331 33.36 -18.77 -4.69
C SER A 331 33.40 -17.27 -5.01
N LEU A 332 32.24 -16.61 -5.17
CA LEU A 332 32.18 -15.17 -5.45
C LEU A 332 32.74 -14.30 -4.32
N ALA A 333 32.54 -14.70 -3.07
CA ALA A 333 33.11 -14.01 -1.91
C ALA A 333 33.17 -14.96 -0.68
N PRO A 334 34.17 -15.87 -0.63
CA PRO A 334 34.20 -16.97 0.34
C PRO A 334 34.19 -16.51 1.80
N GLN A 335 34.78 -15.35 2.09
CA GLN A 335 34.87 -14.80 3.44
C GLN A 335 33.64 -13.98 3.86
N HIS A 336 32.72 -13.70 2.92
CA HIS A 336 31.61 -12.78 3.16
C HIS A 336 30.24 -13.42 2.94
N VAL A 337 30.15 -14.45 2.11
CA VAL A 337 28.92 -15.20 1.84
C VAL A 337 28.76 -16.31 2.89
N LYS A 338 27.70 -16.20 3.70
CA LYS A 338 27.29 -17.23 4.66
C LYS A 338 26.04 -17.95 4.15
N PRO A 339 26.08 -19.26 3.87
CA PRO A 339 24.89 -20.04 3.58
C PRO A 339 24.09 -20.25 4.88
N VAL A 340 22.79 -19.97 4.84
CA VAL A 340 21.86 -20.12 5.97
C VAL A 340 20.62 -20.87 5.49
N LEU A 341 20.24 -21.92 6.19
CA LEU A 341 19.02 -22.66 5.88
C LEU A 341 17.78 -21.83 6.18
N ARG A 342 16.84 -21.79 5.25
CA ARG A 342 15.56 -21.09 5.46
C ARG A 342 14.61 -22.02 6.22
N VAL A 343 14.23 -21.59 7.42
CA VAL A 343 13.29 -22.29 8.31
C VAL A 343 12.01 -22.67 7.56
N GLY A 344 11.58 -23.92 7.69
CA GLY A 344 10.37 -24.43 7.06
C GLY A 344 10.48 -24.65 5.53
N SER A 345 11.67 -24.59 4.95
CA SER A 345 11.87 -24.89 3.53
C SER A 345 13.11 -25.73 3.29
N SER A 346 13.12 -26.47 2.17
CA SER A 346 14.31 -27.15 1.65
C SER A 346 15.16 -26.18 0.83
N SER A 347 15.41 -24.95 1.28
CA SER A 347 16.23 -23.99 0.52
C SER A 347 17.32 -23.33 1.36
N VAL A 348 18.44 -23.01 0.72
CA VAL A 348 19.56 -22.27 1.31
C VAL A 348 19.50 -20.82 0.87
N SER A 349 19.63 -19.91 1.83
CA SER A 349 19.78 -18.48 1.66
C SER A 349 21.26 -18.10 1.75
N PHE A 350 21.84 -17.49 0.72
CA PHE A 350 23.19 -16.94 0.76
C PHE A 350 23.13 -15.53 1.30
N ARG A 351 23.80 -15.28 2.43
CA ARG A 351 23.74 -14.00 3.14
C ARG A 351 25.09 -13.34 3.22
N ILE A 352 25.16 -12.05 2.92
CA ILE A 352 26.33 -11.21 3.13
C ILE A 352 26.03 -10.28 4.30
N ARG A 353 26.79 -10.39 5.40
CA ARG A 353 26.57 -9.61 6.64
C ARG A 353 25.11 -9.67 7.14
N GLY A 354 24.48 -10.84 6.98
CA GLY A 354 23.08 -11.09 7.40
C GLY A 354 22.00 -10.67 6.39
N LEU A 355 22.37 -10.01 5.28
CA LEU A 355 21.44 -9.66 4.19
C LEU A 355 21.37 -10.80 3.16
N GLU A 356 20.16 -11.30 2.86
CA GLU A 356 19.96 -12.31 1.82
C GLU A 356 20.23 -11.74 0.42
N SER A 357 21.13 -12.37 -0.34
CA SER A 357 21.55 -11.95 -1.68
C SER A 357 21.10 -12.93 -2.77
N ALA A 358 20.99 -14.22 -2.45
CA ALA A 358 20.52 -15.26 -3.35
C ALA A 358 19.89 -16.41 -2.56
N ASN A 359 19.08 -17.22 -3.22
CA ASN A 359 18.60 -18.47 -2.66
C ASN A 359 18.90 -19.63 -3.63
N ASN A 360 19.03 -20.83 -3.07
CA ASN A 360 19.13 -22.07 -3.82
C ASN A 360 18.07 -23.02 -3.26
N SER A 361 17.02 -23.22 -4.05
CA SER A 361 16.00 -24.25 -3.82
C SER A 361 16.28 -25.43 -4.76
N PRO A 362 16.12 -26.68 -4.31
CA PRO A 362 16.18 -27.83 -5.19
C PRO A 362 15.09 -27.64 -6.25
N SER A 363 15.51 -27.64 -7.52
CA SER A 363 14.59 -27.73 -8.66
C SER A 363 13.65 -28.91 -8.44
N SER A 364 12.36 -28.69 -8.65
CA SER A 364 11.27 -29.68 -8.56
C SER A 364 11.75 -31.10 -8.81
N ILE A 365 11.72 -31.94 -7.76
CA ILE A 365 11.87 -33.38 -7.89
C ILE A 365 10.72 -33.83 -8.81
N PRO A 366 10.98 -34.53 -9.93
CA PRO A 366 9.90 -35.08 -10.75
C PRO A 366 9.06 -36.03 -9.88
N PRO A 367 7.74 -36.15 -10.11
CA PRO A 367 6.91 -37.04 -9.31
C PRO A 367 7.53 -38.44 -9.38
N ILE A 368 7.76 -39.03 -8.20
CA ILE A 368 8.19 -40.41 -8.08
C ILE A 368 7.12 -41.24 -8.78
N GLY A 369 7.45 -41.78 -9.94
CA GLY A 369 6.58 -42.69 -10.67
C GLY A 369 6.27 -43.87 -9.77
N GLY A 370 4.98 -44.06 -9.49
CA GLY A 370 4.49 -45.29 -8.89
C GLY A 370 4.81 -46.45 -9.81
N ARG A 371 5.48 -47.45 -9.25
CA ARG A 371 5.26 -48.84 -9.62
C ARG A 371 4.56 -49.52 -8.46
#